data_AF-A0A091C2P2-F1
#
_entry.id   AF-A0A091C2P2-F1
#
_cell.length_a   1.000
_cell.length_b   1.000
_cell.length_c   1.000
_cell.angle_alpha   90.00
_cell.angle_beta   90.00
_cell.angle_gamma   90.00
#
_symmetry.space_group_name_H-M   'P 1'
#
loop_
_entity.id
_entity.type
_entity.pdbx_description
1 polymer ?
#
loop_
_entity_poly.entity_id
_entity_poly.type
_entity_poly.pdbx_seq_one_letter_code
_entity_poly.pdbx_strand_id
1 'polypeptide(L)'
;MKWSIPERIIEKGRSYLNDGRVLSVTPDPDNQVWHGEVLGSELYRVDLDATAKEEDYCQCLYWEEHGFCKHTVAVELYLRNQGQSRKITASTVPKSESFSASQMFSNGLHYLTNKQDRSQVPLQIECQLDSIATNPYRDELDILGISLKIGQQHGRSYMVKNIYKFLQVYQTEKVYAANKRNSFYLNHKAFTQEENELLQRLAGLAQTQELLGRTGVSIDGKMDKKYLLLPVEYAKKFIQKMADFPFVFQYGDHKLHELTFSEKNSYVVFSSV
;
A
#
# COMPACT_ATOMS: atom_id res chain seq x y z
N MET A 1 -19.93 -20.79 -0.78
CA MET A 1 -18.83 -20.26 0.07
C MET A 1 -17.60 -21.10 -0.23
N LYS A 2 -16.68 -20.58 -1.04
CA LYS A 2 -15.43 -21.29 -1.41
C LYS A 2 -14.72 -21.77 -0.14
N TRP A 3 -14.50 -23.08 -0.04
CA TRP A 3 -13.83 -23.76 1.10
C TRP A 3 -12.34 -23.38 1.27
N SER A 4 -11.88 -22.28 0.67
CA SER A 4 -10.49 -21.81 0.65
C SER A 4 -10.27 -20.48 1.40
N ILE A 5 -11.31 -19.81 1.92
CA ILE A 5 -11.15 -18.53 2.61
C ILE A 5 -10.81 -18.77 4.10
N PRO A 6 -9.64 -18.30 4.60
CA PRO A 6 -9.27 -18.48 5.99
C PRO A 6 -10.22 -17.75 6.95
N GLU A 7 -10.53 -18.35 8.10
CA GLU A 7 -11.47 -17.81 9.10
C GLU A 7 -11.13 -16.36 9.52
N ARG A 8 -9.84 -16.06 9.68
CA ARG A 8 -9.36 -14.69 10.00
C ARG A 8 -9.78 -13.64 8.95
N ILE A 9 -9.92 -14.03 7.68
CA ILE A 9 -10.40 -13.13 6.63
C ILE A 9 -11.92 -12.98 6.71
N ILE A 10 -12.62 -14.06 7.09
CA ILE A 10 -14.07 -14.04 7.30
C ILE A 10 -14.43 -13.11 8.45
N GLU A 11 -13.75 -13.23 9.60
CA GLU A 11 -13.93 -12.33 10.75
C GLU A 11 -13.71 -10.86 10.39
N LYS A 12 -12.69 -10.58 9.56
CA LYS A 12 -12.44 -9.22 9.07
C LYS A 12 -13.56 -8.70 8.16
N GLY A 13 -14.07 -9.54 7.26
CA GLY A 13 -15.22 -9.17 6.43
C GLY A 13 -16.45 -8.88 7.28
N ARG A 14 -16.68 -9.68 8.32
CA ARG A 14 -17.76 -9.46 9.30
C ARG A 14 -17.60 -8.14 10.06
N SER A 15 -16.39 -7.81 10.52
CA SER A 15 -16.10 -6.51 11.14
C SER A 15 -16.39 -5.35 10.18
N TYR A 16 -16.03 -5.46 8.90
CA TYR A 16 -16.32 -4.42 7.92
C TYR A 16 -17.82 -4.20 7.72
N LEU A 17 -18.61 -5.27 7.69
CA LEU A 17 -20.07 -5.18 7.63
C LEU A 17 -20.65 -4.54 8.89
N ASN A 18 -20.25 -5.02 10.07
CA ASN A 18 -20.76 -4.53 11.36
C ASN A 18 -20.41 -3.06 11.62
N ASP A 19 -19.24 -2.62 11.14
CA ASP A 19 -18.79 -1.23 11.22
C ASP A 19 -19.50 -0.31 10.20
N GLY A 20 -20.43 -0.82 9.38
CA GLY A 20 -21.14 -0.04 8.37
C GLY A 20 -20.26 0.39 7.18
N ARG A 21 -19.19 -0.35 6.88
CA ARG A 21 -18.23 0.02 5.82
C ARG A 21 -18.64 -0.43 4.43
N VAL A 22 -19.66 -1.29 4.31
CA VAL A 22 -20.27 -1.62 3.02
C VAL A 22 -21.27 -0.50 2.71
N LEU A 23 -20.91 0.39 1.78
CA LEU A 23 -21.66 1.61 1.52
C LEU A 23 -22.85 1.38 0.59
N SER A 24 -22.66 0.52 -0.41
CA SER A 24 -23.67 0.18 -1.41
C SER A 24 -23.42 -1.23 -1.93
N VAL A 25 -24.50 -1.95 -2.26
CA VAL A 25 -24.47 -3.21 -3.02
C VAL A 25 -25.66 -3.19 -3.97
N THR A 26 -25.40 -3.15 -5.27
CA THR A 26 -26.40 -2.99 -6.32
C THR A 26 -26.31 -4.12 -7.35
N PRO A 27 -27.44 -4.72 -7.76
CA PRO A 27 -27.42 -5.76 -8.76
C PRO A 27 -27.27 -5.17 -10.17
N ASP A 28 -26.50 -5.86 -11.01
CA ASP A 28 -26.41 -5.68 -12.45
C ASP A 28 -26.88 -6.98 -13.14
N PRO A 29 -28.16 -7.06 -13.53
CA PRO A 29 -28.71 -8.23 -14.21
C PRO A 29 -28.11 -8.46 -15.60
N ASP A 30 -27.71 -7.41 -16.30
CA ASP A 30 -27.20 -7.50 -17.68
C ASP A 30 -25.83 -8.18 -17.68
N ASN A 31 -24.99 -7.84 -16.70
CA ASN A 31 -23.67 -8.44 -16.53
C ASN A 31 -23.64 -9.62 -15.56
N GLN A 32 -24.77 -9.96 -14.92
CA GLN A 32 -24.87 -11.02 -13.90
C GLN A 32 -23.88 -10.82 -12.74
N VAL A 33 -23.81 -9.60 -12.20
CA VAL A 33 -22.86 -9.23 -11.15
C VAL A 33 -23.55 -8.37 -10.07
N TRP A 34 -23.11 -8.50 -8.82
CA TRP A 34 -23.40 -7.52 -7.78
C TRP A 34 -22.22 -6.56 -7.61
N HIS A 35 -22.47 -5.27 -7.86
CA HIS A 35 -21.49 -4.22 -7.62
C HIS A 35 -21.59 -3.75 -6.17
N GLY A 36 -20.52 -3.89 -5.43
CA GLY A 36 -20.37 -3.45 -4.05
C GLY A 36 -19.31 -2.37 -3.91
N GLU A 37 -19.58 -1.41 -3.04
CA GLU A 37 -18.60 -0.38 -2.65
C GLU A 37 -18.29 -0.53 -1.16
N VAL A 38 -17.01 -0.79 -0.85
CA VAL A 38 -16.55 -1.07 0.51
C VAL A 38 -15.48 -0.07 0.92
N LEU A 39 -15.73 0.64 2.01
CA LEU A 39 -14.81 1.63 2.57
C LEU A 39 -13.71 0.95 3.42
N GLY A 40 -12.46 1.02 2.94
CA GLY A 40 -11.27 0.57 3.66
C GLY A 40 -10.33 1.73 4.00
N SER A 41 -9.05 1.59 3.65
CA SER A 41 -8.12 2.74 3.56
C SER A 41 -8.53 3.73 2.46
N GLU A 42 -9.30 3.25 1.49
CA GLU A 42 -9.95 3.98 0.42
C GLU A 42 -11.21 3.24 0.01
N LEU A 43 -11.95 3.80 -0.96
CA LEU A 43 -13.13 3.14 -1.50
C LEU A 43 -12.69 2.02 -2.45
N TYR A 44 -13.08 0.78 -2.13
CA TYR A 44 -12.83 -0.39 -2.99
C TYR A 44 -14.11 -0.79 -3.69
N ARG A 45 -14.04 -0.99 -5.01
CA ARG A 45 -15.09 -1.66 -5.78
C ARG A 45 -14.89 -3.17 -5.73
N VAL A 46 -16.00 -3.86 -5.58
CA VAL A 46 -16.12 -5.31 -5.42
C VAL A 46 -17.20 -5.78 -6.36
N ASP A 47 -16.92 -6.80 -7.14
CA ASP A 47 -17.89 -7.43 -8.02
C ASP A 47 -18.08 -8.87 -7.55
N LEU A 48 -19.29 -9.25 -7.16
CA LEU A 48 -19.61 -10.65 -6.88
C LEU A 48 -20.35 -11.24 -8.08
N ASP A 49 -19.81 -12.33 -8.61
CA ASP A 49 -20.41 -13.05 -9.73
C ASP A 49 -21.72 -13.71 -9.28
N ALA A 50 -22.81 -13.41 -9.99
CA ALA A 50 -24.14 -13.93 -9.73
C ALA A 50 -24.38 -15.30 -10.40
N THR A 51 -23.45 -15.75 -11.26
CA THR A 51 -23.52 -17.05 -11.93
C THR A 51 -22.99 -18.18 -11.05
N ALA A 52 -23.11 -19.41 -11.54
CA ALA A 52 -22.58 -20.58 -10.84
C ALA A 52 -21.04 -20.66 -10.84
N LYS A 53 -20.33 -19.77 -11.54
CA LYS A 53 -18.85 -19.76 -11.62
C LYS A 53 -18.21 -19.17 -10.36
N GLU A 54 -18.88 -18.26 -9.66
CA GLU A 54 -18.38 -17.55 -8.48
C GLU A 54 -16.98 -16.93 -8.71
N GLU A 55 -16.80 -16.27 -9.86
CA GLU A 55 -15.62 -15.50 -10.25
C GLU A 55 -15.68 -14.07 -9.71
N ASP A 56 -15.54 -13.92 -8.40
CA ASP A 56 -15.57 -12.63 -7.72
C ASP A 56 -14.33 -11.78 -8.03
N TYR A 57 -14.48 -10.46 -8.14
CA TYR A 57 -13.39 -9.50 -8.31
C TYR A 57 -13.36 -8.44 -7.19
N CYS A 58 -12.17 -7.97 -6.84
CA CYS A 58 -12.01 -6.80 -5.99
C CYS A 58 -10.75 -6.03 -6.36
N GLN A 59 -10.85 -4.70 -6.37
CA GLN A 59 -9.72 -3.80 -6.68
C GLN A 59 -8.57 -3.84 -5.66
N CYS A 60 -8.68 -4.58 -4.56
CA CYS A 60 -7.66 -4.59 -3.53
C CYS A 60 -6.53 -5.59 -3.84
N LEU A 61 -5.29 -5.20 -3.59
CA LEU A 61 -4.09 -6.02 -3.82
C LEU A 61 -4.15 -7.43 -3.20
N TYR A 62 -4.78 -7.56 -2.03
CA TYR A 62 -4.89 -8.87 -1.38
C TYR A 62 -5.73 -9.84 -2.21
N TRP A 63 -6.77 -9.35 -2.88
CA TRP A 63 -7.58 -10.17 -3.78
C TRP A 63 -6.77 -10.55 -5.03
N GLU A 64 -6.00 -9.64 -5.61
CA GLU A 64 -5.15 -9.94 -6.78
C GLU A 64 -4.17 -11.09 -6.51
N GLU A 65 -3.61 -11.14 -5.31
CA GLU A 65 -2.65 -12.19 -4.92
C GLU A 65 -3.32 -13.51 -4.49
N HIS A 66 -4.58 -13.50 -4.03
CA HIS A 66 -5.19 -14.66 -3.34
C HIS A 66 -6.54 -15.11 -3.92
N GLY A 67 -7.17 -14.35 -4.81
CA GLY A 67 -8.50 -14.58 -5.36
C GLY A 67 -9.66 -14.39 -4.36
N PHE A 68 -9.38 -13.89 -3.15
CA PHE A 68 -10.38 -13.57 -2.13
C PHE A 68 -9.87 -12.45 -1.23
N CYS A 69 -10.76 -11.69 -0.60
CA CYS A 69 -10.36 -10.72 0.41
C CYS A 69 -11.48 -10.45 1.43
N LYS A 70 -11.18 -9.66 2.44
CA LYS A 70 -12.20 -9.22 3.42
C LYS A 70 -13.33 -8.40 2.80
N HIS A 71 -13.10 -7.70 1.68
CA HIS A 71 -14.12 -6.87 1.04
C HIS A 71 -15.14 -7.73 0.28
N THR A 72 -14.69 -8.74 -0.48
CA THR A 72 -15.60 -9.70 -1.13
C THR A 72 -16.44 -10.43 -0.09
N VAL A 73 -15.83 -10.84 1.03
CA VAL A 73 -16.57 -11.42 2.16
C VAL A 73 -17.57 -10.42 2.77
N ALA A 74 -17.19 -9.15 2.95
CA ALA A 74 -18.10 -8.16 3.53
C ALA A 74 -19.35 -7.94 2.66
N VAL A 75 -19.19 -7.87 1.33
CA VAL A 75 -20.31 -7.76 0.38
C VAL A 75 -21.16 -9.03 0.37
N GLU A 76 -20.54 -10.20 0.41
CA GLU A 76 -21.24 -11.49 0.52
C GLU A 76 -22.09 -11.57 1.79
N LEU A 77 -21.53 -11.17 2.93
CA LEU A 77 -22.24 -11.14 4.20
C LEU A 77 -23.34 -10.07 4.20
N TYR A 78 -23.13 -8.94 3.53
CA TYR A 78 -24.14 -7.91 3.36
C TYR A 78 -25.38 -8.46 2.63
N LEU A 79 -25.20 -9.13 1.48
CA LEU A 79 -26.30 -9.76 0.74
C LEU A 79 -27.08 -10.73 1.62
N ARG A 80 -26.36 -11.60 2.36
CA ARG A 80 -27.00 -12.55 3.29
C ARG A 80 -27.80 -11.86 4.39
N ASN A 81 -27.29 -10.75 4.93
CA ASN A 81 -27.98 -9.98 5.96
C ASN A 81 -29.26 -9.32 5.42
N GLN A 82 -29.30 -8.99 4.13
CA GLN A 82 -30.50 -8.52 3.43
C GLN A 82 -31.44 -9.65 2.98
N GLY A 83 -31.16 -10.91 3.35
CA GLY A 83 -31.90 -12.08 2.89
C GLY A 83 -31.75 -12.36 1.39
N GLN A 84 -30.78 -11.73 0.73
CA GLN A 84 -30.50 -11.86 -0.70
C GLN A 84 -29.46 -12.97 -0.94
N SER A 85 -29.55 -13.58 -2.12
CA SER A 85 -28.56 -14.52 -2.62
C SER A 85 -27.77 -13.91 -3.77
N ARG A 86 -26.65 -14.53 -4.16
CA ARG A 86 -25.90 -14.12 -5.36
C ARG A 86 -26.76 -14.14 -6.62
N LYS A 87 -27.71 -15.07 -6.74
CA LYS A 87 -28.58 -15.15 -7.92
C LYS A 87 -29.45 -13.90 -8.01
N ILE A 88 -29.28 -13.16 -9.10
CA ILE A 88 -30.10 -12.00 -9.43
C ILE A 88 -31.40 -12.52 -10.06
N THR A 89 -32.54 -12.22 -9.45
CA THR A 89 -33.88 -12.51 -9.96
C THR A 89 -34.60 -11.20 -10.29
N ALA A 90 -35.69 -11.26 -11.05
CA ALA A 90 -36.49 -10.06 -11.36
C ALA A 90 -36.99 -9.30 -10.11
N SER A 91 -37.04 -9.99 -8.95
CA SER A 91 -37.37 -9.44 -7.63
C SER A 91 -36.18 -8.81 -6.87
N THR A 92 -34.93 -9.05 -7.27
CA THR A 92 -33.74 -8.44 -6.63
C THR A 92 -33.40 -7.07 -7.20
N VAL A 93 -33.95 -6.72 -8.38
CA VAL A 93 -33.87 -5.37 -8.92
C VAL A 93 -34.78 -4.48 -8.07
N PRO A 94 -34.24 -3.51 -7.30
CA PRO A 94 -35.08 -2.64 -6.50
C PRO A 94 -36.05 -1.88 -7.42
N LYS A 95 -37.34 -1.81 -7.06
CA LYS A 95 -38.23 -0.79 -7.60
C LYS A 95 -37.77 0.55 -7.05
N SER A 96 -36.80 1.16 -7.74
CA SER A 96 -36.33 2.54 -7.55
C SER A 96 -36.42 3.07 -6.11
N GLU A 97 -35.79 2.42 -5.15
CA GLU A 97 -35.26 3.18 -4.02
C GLU A 97 -33.95 3.77 -4.52
N SER A 98 -34.04 5.04 -4.90
CA SER A 98 -32.99 5.80 -5.55
C SER A 98 -31.68 5.66 -4.80
N PHE A 99 -30.63 5.25 -5.50
CA PHE A 99 -29.26 5.57 -5.15
C PHE A 99 -29.20 7.01 -4.65
N SER A 100 -28.99 7.19 -3.34
CA SER A 100 -28.93 8.50 -2.72
C SER A 100 -27.47 8.86 -2.58
N ALA A 101 -26.96 9.67 -3.51
CA ALA A 101 -25.66 10.32 -3.38
C ALA A 101 -25.54 11.05 -2.04
N SER A 102 -26.66 11.55 -1.49
CA SER A 102 -26.76 12.15 -0.16
C SER A 102 -26.46 11.15 0.97
N GLN A 103 -27.01 9.94 0.95
CA GLN A 103 -26.72 8.92 1.97
C GLN A 103 -25.27 8.42 1.89
N MET A 104 -24.75 8.19 0.67
CA MET A 104 -23.34 7.85 0.49
C MET A 104 -22.42 8.96 0.98
N PHE A 105 -22.76 10.21 0.66
CA PHE A 105 -22.04 11.38 1.14
C PHE A 105 -22.12 11.50 2.66
N SER A 106 -23.30 11.36 3.28
CA SER A 106 -23.48 11.42 4.73
C SER A 106 -22.71 10.32 5.46
N ASN A 107 -22.75 9.08 4.97
CA ASN A 107 -21.98 7.97 5.54
C ASN A 107 -20.47 8.17 5.35
N GLY A 108 -20.05 8.69 4.19
CA GLY A 108 -18.68 9.12 3.96
C GLY A 108 -18.24 10.25 4.90
N LEU A 109 -19.11 11.23 5.13
CA LEU A 109 -18.86 12.37 6.00
C LEU A 109 -18.78 11.95 7.47
N HIS A 110 -19.64 11.02 7.92
CA HIS A 110 -19.65 10.48 9.28
C HIS A 110 -18.33 9.77 9.65
N TYR A 111 -17.65 9.20 8.64
CA TYR A 111 -16.32 8.62 8.80
C TYR A 111 -15.20 9.69 8.73
N LEU A 112 -15.40 10.75 7.93
CA LEU A 112 -14.48 11.89 7.85
C LEU A 112 -14.52 12.79 9.11
N THR A 113 -15.67 12.92 9.78
CA THR A 113 -15.80 13.67 11.04
C THR A 113 -15.10 12.95 12.19
N ASN A 114 -15.12 11.61 12.20
CA ASN A 114 -14.29 10.80 13.12
C ASN A 114 -12.78 10.85 12.82
N LYS A 115 -12.35 11.58 11.78
CA LYS A 115 -10.95 11.80 11.41
C LYS A 115 -10.35 13.04 12.09
N GLN A 116 -11.16 13.88 12.73
CA GLN A 116 -10.75 15.21 13.22
C GLN A 116 -9.87 15.23 14.47
N ASP A 117 -9.56 14.09 15.09
CA ASP A 117 -8.73 14.07 16.31
C ASP A 117 -7.54 13.10 16.22
N ARG A 118 -6.95 12.98 15.04
CA ARG A 118 -5.61 12.37 14.94
C ARG A 118 -4.59 13.43 15.28
N SER A 119 -4.29 13.53 16.58
CA SER A 119 -3.13 14.23 17.13
C SER A 119 -1.95 14.15 16.15
N GLN A 120 -1.44 15.31 15.71
CA GLN A 120 -0.26 15.41 14.87
C GLN A 120 0.94 14.90 15.66
N VAL A 121 1.23 13.61 15.53
CA VAL A 121 2.43 13.01 16.09
C VAL A 121 3.54 13.21 15.06
N PRO A 122 4.62 13.95 15.39
CA PRO A 122 5.78 14.06 14.52
C PRO A 122 6.36 12.67 14.22
N LEU A 123 6.59 12.43 12.94
CA LEU A 123 7.19 11.20 12.42
C LEU A 123 8.63 11.49 12.02
N GLN A 124 9.38 10.40 11.83
CA GLN A 124 10.72 10.44 11.28
C GLN A 124 10.90 9.26 10.30
N ILE A 125 11.68 9.47 9.26
CA ILE A 125 12.11 8.42 8.35
C ILE A 125 13.59 8.10 8.51
N GLU A 126 13.93 6.82 8.36
CA GLU A 126 15.32 6.37 8.22
C GLU A 126 15.48 5.76 6.83
N CYS A 127 16.58 6.08 6.16
CA CYS A 127 16.88 5.55 4.84
C CYS A 127 17.95 4.47 4.92
N GLN A 128 17.71 3.37 4.22
CA GLN A 128 18.69 2.32 4.03
C GLN A 128 18.91 2.08 2.54
N LEU A 129 20.15 2.17 2.11
CA LEU A 129 20.57 1.88 0.75
C LEU A 129 21.31 0.55 0.74
N ASP A 130 20.87 -0.37 -0.12
CA ASP A 130 21.46 -1.70 -0.24
C ASP A 130 21.96 -1.92 -1.68
N SER A 131 23.15 -2.51 -1.82
CA SER A 131 23.58 -3.13 -3.07
C SER A 131 22.93 -4.50 -3.18
N ILE A 132 22.11 -4.70 -4.20
CA ILE A 132 21.33 -5.92 -4.37
C ILE A 132 21.90 -6.71 -5.55
N ALA A 133 22.38 -7.91 -5.25
CA ALA A 133 22.86 -8.85 -6.25
C ALA A 133 21.74 -9.28 -7.17
N THR A 134 21.83 -8.87 -8.44
CA THR A 134 20.94 -9.37 -9.51
C THR A 134 21.51 -10.60 -10.21
N ASN A 135 22.80 -10.85 -10.04
CA ASN A 135 23.51 -11.97 -10.61
C ASN A 135 24.54 -12.50 -9.60
N PRO A 136 24.46 -13.77 -9.17
CA PRO A 136 25.37 -14.35 -8.18
C PRO A 136 26.82 -14.50 -8.67
N TYR A 137 27.11 -14.23 -9.93
CA TYR A 137 28.44 -14.35 -10.53
C TYR A 137 29.04 -13.00 -10.96
N ARG A 138 28.31 -11.89 -10.81
CA ARG A 138 28.74 -10.57 -11.29
C ARG A 138 28.27 -9.45 -10.37
N ASP A 139 29.06 -9.17 -9.34
CA ASP A 139 28.83 -8.06 -8.39
C ASP A 139 28.79 -6.68 -9.08
N GLU A 140 29.45 -6.55 -10.23
CA GLU A 140 29.41 -5.35 -11.08
C GLU A 140 28.01 -5.05 -11.68
N LEU A 141 27.09 -6.01 -11.66
CA LEU A 141 25.70 -5.86 -12.11
C LEU A 141 24.72 -5.64 -10.95
N ASP A 142 25.24 -5.46 -9.73
CA ASP A 142 24.42 -5.12 -8.59
C ASP A 142 23.63 -3.84 -8.84
N ILE A 143 22.40 -3.84 -8.36
CA ILE A 143 21.51 -2.68 -8.46
C ILE A 143 21.39 -2.04 -7.08
N LEU A 144 21.28 -0.72 -7.06
CA LEU A 144 21.04 0.02 -5.83
C LEU A 144 19.54 0.01 -5.51
N GLY A 145 19.18 -0.48 -4.32
CA GLY A 145 17.83 -0.43 -3.80
C GLY A 145 17.75 0.46 -2.56
N ILE A 146 16.80 1.39 -2.55
CA ILE A 146 16.49 2.18 -1.35
C ILE A 146 15.29 1.58 -0.61
N SER A 147 15.40 1.45 0.70
CA SER A 147 14.33 1.06 1.61
C SER A 147 14.17 2.09 2.71
N LEU A 148 12.98 2.12 3.32
CA LEU A 148 12.63 3.10 4.34
C LEU A 148 12.21 2.40 5.64
N LYS A 149 12.49 3.06 6.75
CA LYS A 149 11.79 2.82 8.02
C LYS A 149 11.02 4.07 8.42
N ILE A 150 9.89 3.86 9.08
CA ILE A 150 9.01 4.91 9.59
C ILE A 150 8.81 4.73 11.09
N GLY A 151 8.91 5.82 11.84
CA GLY A 151 8.71 5.84 13.29
C GLY A 151 8.14 7.18 13.75
N GLN A 152 7.76 7.25 15.03
CA GLN A 152 7.55 8.53 15.70
C GLN A 152 8.92 9.13 16.05
N GLN A 153 9.01 10.45 16.17
CA GLN A 153 10.23 11.08 16.68
C GLN A 153 10.60 10.51 18.05
N HIS A 154 11.87 10.10 18.22
CA HIS A 154 12.38 9.40 19.41
C HIS A 154 11.71 8.04 19.73
N GLY A 155 10.89 7.51 18.82
CA GLY A 155 10.24 6.23 18.94
C GLY A 155 10.96 5.11 18.19
N ARG A 156 10.41 3.89 18.26
CA ARG A 156 10.89 2.76 17.47
C ARG A 156 10.51 2.93 16.00
N SER A 157 11.47 2.79 15.10
CA SER A 157 11.26 2.76 13.66
C SER A 157 10.89 1.34 13.16
N TYR A 158 10.03 1.29 12.13
CA TYR A 158 9.53 0.05 11.54
C TYR A 158 9.83 0.01 10.05
N MET A 159 10.29 -1.14 9.56
CA MET A 159 10.57 -1.37 8.14
C MET A 159 9.30 -1.24 7.29
N VAL A 160 9.38 -0.41 6.26
CA VAL A 160 8.35 -0.26 5.23
C VAL A 160 8.42 -1.46 4.28
N LYS A 161 7.48 -2.39 4.42
CA LYS A 161 7.47 -3.64 3.63
C LYS A 161 7.09 -3.46 2.16
N ASN A 162 6.44 -2.36 1.83
CA ASN A 162 6.05 -2.00 0.47
C ASN A 162 6.17 -0.49 0.34
N ILE A 163 7.26 -0.06 -0.29
CA ILE A 163 7.60 1.37 -0.40
C ILE A 163 6.67 2.10 -1.38
N TYR A 164 6.24 1.46 -2.46
CA TYR A 164 5.26 2.01 -3.41
C TYR A 164 3.95 2.38 -2.71
N LYS A 165 3.39 1.43 -1.93
CA LYS A 165 2.19 1.67 -1.14
C LYS A 165 2.38 2.77 -0.10
N PHE A 166 3.53 2.78 0.57
CA PHE A 166 3.84 3.81 1.56
C PHE A 166 3.82 5.21 0.92
N LEU A 167 4.48 5.36 -0.23
CA LEU A 167 4.56 6.62 -0.98
C LEU A 167 3.19 7.04 -1.53
N GLN A 168 2.37 6.11 -1.99
CA GLN A 168 0.98 6.38 -2.38
C GLN A 168 0.11 6.86 -1.20
N VAL A 169 0.26 6.22 -0.04
CA VAL A 169 -0.45 6.61 1.20
C VAL A 169 -0.01 7.99 1.70
N TYR A 170 1.28 8.30 1.57
CA TYR A 170 1.84 9.63 1.84
C TYR A 170 1.27 10.69 0.89
N GLN A 171 1.30 10.44 -0.43
CA GLN A 171 0.75 11.37 -1.43
C GLN A 171 -0.74 11.67 -1.22
N THR A 172 -1.49 10.70 -0.71
CA THR A 172 -2.94 10.82 -0.47
C THR A 172 -3.30 11.19 0.97
N GLU A 173 -2.29 11.46 1.81
CA GLU A 173 -2.44 11.78 3.24
C GLU A 173 -3.38 10.83 3.98
N LYS A 174 -3.05 9.54 3.98
CA LYS A 174 -3.82 8.46 4.60
C LYS A 174 -3.06 7.79 5.75
N VAL A 175 -3.72 6.85 6.44
CA VAL A 175 -3.08 6.04 7.47
C VAL A 175 -2.35 4.86 6.86
N TYR A 176 -1.07 4.76 7.18
CA TYR A 176 -0.21 3.63 6.85
C TYR A 176 -0.11 2.67 8.04
N ALA A 177 -0.58 1.44 7.86
CA ALA A 177 -0.37 0.38 8.84
C ALA A 177 0.98 -0.31 8.61
N ALA A 178 1.99 0.03 9.40
CA ALA A 178 3.32 -0.60 9.33
C ALA A 178 3.28 -2.06 9.79
N ASN A 179 2.44 -2.38 10.78
CA ASN A 179 2.16 -3.75 11.20
C ASN A 179 0.76 -3.87 11.83
N LYS A 180 0.43 -5.01 12.44
CA LYS A 180 -0.89 -5.26 13.05
C LYS A 180 -1.26 -4.29 14.20
N ARG A 181 -0.26 -3.74 14.91
CA ARG A 181 -0.45 -2.89 16.09
C ARG A 181 -0.08 -1.43 15.84
N ASN A 182 0.78 -1.15 14.86
CA ASN A 182 1.31 0.19 14.61
C ASN A 182 0.80 0.75 13.28
N SER A 183 0.16 1.91 13.38
CA SER A 183 -0.34 2.68 12.24
C SER A 183 0.07 4.14 12.38
N PHE A 184 0.45 4.77 11.28
CA PHE A 184 0.94 6.15 11.22
C PHE A 184 0.08 6.95 10.26
N TYR A 185 -0.27 8.18 10.62
CA TYR A 185 -0.98 9.07 9.72
C TYR A 185 0.04 9.87 8.90
N LEU A 186 0.20 9.51 7.62
CA LEU A 186 1.25 10.07 6.75
C LEU A 186 0.78 11.38 6.10
N ASN A 187 0.59 12.43 6.90
CA ASN A 187 0.34 13.77 6.38
C ASN A 187 1.67 14.55 6.26
N HIS A 188 1.75 15.54 5.38
CA HIS A 188 3.00 16.28 5.15
C HIS A 188 3.45 17.08 6.39
N LYS A 189 2.53 17.46 7.28
CA LYS A 189 2.85 18.17 8.53
C LYS A 189 3.52 17.27 9.58
N ALA A 190 3.48 15.95 9.39
CA ALA A 190 4.11 14.99 10.29
C ALA A 190 5.61 14.84 10.02
N PHE A 191 6.14 15.42 8.93
CA PHE A 191 7.53 15.30 8.49
C PHE A 191 8.19 16.67 8.40
N THR A 192 9.51 16.72 8.46
CA THR A 192 10.26 17.96 8.19
C THR A 192 10.18 18.35 6.71
N GLN A 193 10.60 19.56 6.36
CA GLN A 193 10.64 19.99 4.97
C GLN A 193 11.57 19.10 4.13
N GLU A 194 12.73 18.76 4.67
CA GLU A 194 13.75 17.94 4.03
C GLU A 194 13.23 16.52 3.78
N GLU A 195 12.56 15.93 4.77
CA GLU A 195 11.91 14.62 4.65
C GLU A 195 10.82 14.64 3.58
N ASN A 196 9.97 15.68 3.58
CA ASN A 196 8.92 15.83 2.57
C ASN A 196 9.49 15.92 1.15
N GLU A 197 10.58 16.67 0.95
CA GLU A 197 11.27 16.76 -0.34
C GLU A 197 11.84 15.40 -0.80
N LEU A 198 12.40 14.61 0.12
CA LEU A 198 12.90 13.28 -0.19
C LEU A 198 11.75 12.34 -0.56
N LEU A 199 10.70 12.30 0.25
CA LEU A 199 9.51 11.46 0.02
C LEU A 199 8.82 11.79 -1.31
N GLN A 200 8.72 13.07 -1.68
CA GLN A 200 8.17 13.48 -2.97
C GLN A 200 9.01 12.97 -4.15
N ARG A 201 10.35 13.03 -4.05
CA ARG A 201 11.24 12.50 -5.10
C ARG A 201 11.14 10.99 -5.23
N LEU A 202 11.11 10.28 -4.09
CA LEU A 202 10.91 8.83 -4.09
C LEU A 202 9.54 8.46 -4.67
N ALA A 203 8.49 9.24 -4.40
CA ALA A 203 7.17 9.00 -4.96
C ALA A 203 7.15 9.16 -6.49
N GLY A 204 7.81 10.18 -7.04
CA GLY A 204 7.96 10.33 -8.50
C GLY A 204 8.72 9.18 -9.15
N LEU A 205 9.76 8.68 -8.47
CA LEU A 205 10.52 7.51 -8.91
C LEU A 205 9.68 6.22 -8.85
N ALA A 206 8.88 6.04 -7.79
CA ALA A 206 7.96 4.92 -7.64
C ALA A 206 6.91 4.90 -8.75
N GLN A 207 6.26 6.03 -9.04
CA GLN A 207 5.29 6.15 -10.13
C GLN A 207 5.92 5.81 -11.49
N THR A 208 7.13 6.31 -11.77
CA THR A 208 7.85 5.99 -13.01
C THR A 208 8.09 4.48 -13.14
N GLN A 209 8.48 3.82 -12.05
CA GLN A 209 8.71 2.39 -12.03
C GLN A 209 7.44 1.56 -12.19
N GLU A 210 6.33 1.98 -11.58
CA GLU A 210 5.01 1.37 -11.75
C GLU A 210 4.55 1.43 -13.21
N LEU A 211 4.70 2.59 -13.87
CA LEU A 211 4.37 2.76 -15.29
C LEU A 211 5.19 1.85 -16.22
N LEU A 212 6.43 1.54 -15.84
CA LEU A 212 7.31 0.62 -16.57
C LEU A 212 7.06 -0.87 -16.23
N GLY A 213 6.09 -1.16 -15.34
CA GLY A 213 5.82 -2.52 -14.86
C GLY A 213 6.92 -3.10 -13.96
N ARG A 214 7.80 -2.26 -13.42
CA ARG A 214 8.96 -2.65 -12.60
C ARG A 214 8.72 -2.35 -11.12
N THR A 215 7.84 -3.12 -10.47
CA THR A 215 7.55 -2.93 -9.03
C THR A 215 8.36 -3.87 -8.14
N GLY A 216 9.26 -3.30 -7.33
CA GLY A 216 10.15 -4.05 -6.43
C GLY A 216 11.40 -4.60 -7.12
N VAL A 217 12.19 -5.37 -6.36
CA VAL A 217 13.44 -5.97 -6.82
C VAL A 217 13.36 -7.48 -6.74
N SER A 218 13.78 -8.19 -7.79
CA SER A 218 13.87 -9.65 -7.75
C SER A 218 15.11 -10.07 -6.95
N ILE A 219 14.88 -10.68 -5.78
CA ILE A 219 15.91 -11.26 -4.91
C ILE A 219 15.60 -12.74 -4.78
N ASP A 220 16.52 -13.61 -5.20
CA ASP A 220 16.33 -15.08 -5.23
C ASP A 220 15.02 -15.51 -5.92
N GLY A 221 14.64 -14.81 -7.00
CA GLY A 221 13.42 -15.07 -7.76
C GLY A 221 12.11 -14.57 -7.10
N LYS A 222 12.19 -13.87 -5.97
CA LYS A 222 11.04 -13.24 -5.30
C LYS A 222 11.10 -11.73 -5.43
N MET A 223 9.97 -11.12 -5.79
CA MET A 223 9.85 -9.67 -5.85
C MET A 223 9.76 -9.08 -4.44
N ASP A 224 10.83 -8.44 -3.99
CA ASP A 224 10.87 -7.68 -2.74
C ASP A 224 10.42 -6.24 -2.99
N LYS A 225 9.19 -5.92 -2.54
CA LYS A 225 8.57 -4.60 -2.69
C LYS A 225 9.02 -3.60 -1.63
N LYS A 226 9.89 -4.00 -0.68
CA LYS A 226 10.46 -3.07 0.31
C LYS A 226 11.48 -2.13 -0.31
N TYR A 227 12.04 -2.51 -1.46
CA TYR A 227 13.00 -1.72 -2.21
C TYR A 227 12.34 -0.95 -3.35
N LEU A 228 12.81 0.29 -3.51
CA LEU A 228 12.64 1.07 -4.73
C LEU A 228 13.99 1.08 -5.44
N LEU A 229 14.00 0.80 -6.74
CA LEU A 229 15.24 0.84 -7.53
C LEU A 229 15.75 2.27 -7.61
N LEU A 230 17.03 2.49 -7.35
CA LEU A 230 17.66 3.79 -7.48
C LEU A 230 18.48 3.82 -8.78
N PRO A 231 18.04 4.56 -9.82
CA PRO A 231 18.83 4.65 -11.04
C PRO A 231 20.17 5.32 -10.76
N VAL A 232 21.23 4.81 -11.40
CA VAL A 232 22.62 5.26 -11.18
C VAL A 232 22.78 6.76 -11.40
N GLU A 233 22.09 7.33 -12.38
CA GLU A 233 22.08 8.77 -12.67
C GLU A 233 21.64 9.62 -11.47
N TYR A 234 20.68 9.11 -10.69
CA TYR A 234 20.17 9.80 -9.51
C TYR A 234 20.88 9.38 -8.22
N ALA A 235 21.67 8.31 -8.23
CA ALA A 235 22.29 7.72 -7.05
C ALA A 235 23.13 8.73 -6.27
N LYS A 236 24.03 9.47 -6.95
CA LYS A 236 24.87 10.49 -6.29
C LYS A 236 24.04 11.55 -5.59
N LYS A 237 23.04 12.10 -6.28
CA LYS A 237 22.16 13.16 -5.76
C LYS A 237 21.31 12.68 -4.59
N PHE A 238 20.80 11.44 -4.65
CA PHE A 238 20.05 10.83 -3.55
C PHE A 238 20.95 10.56 -2.35
N ILE A 239 22.13 9.98 -2.55
CA ILE A 239 23.08 9.69 -1.46
C ILE A 239 23.49 10.97 -0.75
N GLN A 240 23.82 12.04 -1.50
CA GLN A 240 24.16 13.33 -0.90
C GLN A 240 23.02 13.91 -0.06
N LYS A 241 21.77 13.82 -0.53
CA LYS A 241 20.60 14.22 0.26
C LYS A 241 20.36 13.31 1.46
N MET A 242 20.65 12.01 1.35
CA MET A 242 20.47 11.06 2.44
C MET A 242 21.43 11.32 3.61
N ALA A 243 22.56 12.00 3.39
CA ALA A 243 23.48 12.40 4.47
C ALA A 243 22.84 13.38 5.48
N ASP A 244 21.75 14.05 5.12
CA ASP A 244 21.00 14.93 6.02
C ASP A 244 20.09 14.14 7.00
N PHE A 245 20.00 12.81 6.87
CA PHE A 245 19.12 11.94 7.65
C PHE A 245 19.89 10.75 8.24
N PRO A 246 19.34 10.05 9.26
CA PRO A 246 19.88 8.77 9.69
C PRO A 246 19.93 7.78 8.52
N PHE A 247 21.15 7.45 8.10
CA PHE A 247 21.43 6.69 6.90
C PHE A 247 22.28 5.46 7.20
N VAL A 248 21.99 4.37 6.48
CA VAL A 248 22.82 3.16 6.46
C VAL A 248 22.98 2.71 5.02
N PHE A 249 24.22 2.61 4.56
CA PHE A 249 24.57 1.90 3.34
C PHE A 249 25.06 0.50 3.67
N GLN A 250 24.47 -0.53 3.07
CA GLN A 250 24.91 -1.90 3.20
C GLN A 250 25.38 -2.47 1.85
N TYR A 251 26.59 -3.00 1.83
CA TYR A 251 27.18 -3.71 0.69
C TYR A 251 27.88 -4.97 1.21
N GLY A 252 27.42 -6.14 0.77
CA GLY A 252 27.85 -7.42 1.36
C GLY A 252 27.65 -7.42 2.89
N ASP A 253 28.74 -7.69 3.61
CA ASP A 253 28.77 -7.68 5.09
C ASP A 253 29.13 -6.31 5.69
N HIS A 254 29.43 -5.31 4.86
CA HIS A 254 29.84 -3.98 5.30
C HIS A 254 28.63 -3.07 5.51
N LYS A 255 28.67 -2.27 6.58
CA LYS A 255 27.71 -1.20 6.87
C LYS A 255 28.44 0.12 7.04
N LEU A 256 28.02 1.13 6.30
CA LEU A 256 28.56 2.48 6.34
C LEU A 256 27.46 3.46 6.72
N HIS A 257 27.79 4.41 7.58
CA HIS A 257 26.86 5.46 8.02
C HIS A 257 27.19 6.82 7.38
N GLU A 258 28.36 6.94 6.76
CA GLU A 258 28.79 8.12 6.01
C GLU A 258 29.33 7.68 4.65
N LEU A 259 29.10 8.52 3.63
CA LEU A 259 29.54 8.27 2.25
C LEU A 259 30.22 9.51 1.69
N THR A 260 31.45 9.34 1.21
CA THR A 260 32.21 10.38 0.52
C THR A 260 32.44 9.98 -0.94
N PHE A 261 32.20 10.92 -1.86
CA PHE A 261 32.46 10.70 -3.29
C PHE A 261 33.87 11.17 -3.62
N SER A 262 34.72 10.29 -4.14
CA SER A 262 36.04 10.65 -4.66
C SER A 262 35.98 10.83 -6.19
N GLU A 263 36.60 11.89 -6.71
CA GLU A 263 36.72 12.12 -8.17
C GLU A 263 37.88 11.33 -8.82
N LYS A 264 38.64 10.56 -8.03
CA LYS A 264 39.90 9.96 -8.48
C LYS A 264 39.76 8.71 -9.35
N ASN A 265 38.56 8.16 -9.51
CA ASN A 265 38.32 7.01 -10.37
C ASN A 265 36.87 7.01 -10.84
N SER A 266 36.63 6.45 -12.03
CA SER A 266 35.32 6.23 -12.67
C SER A 266 34.38 5.29 -11.90
N TYR A 267 34.66 5.03 -10.62
CA TYR A 267 34.03 4.06 -9.75
C TYR A 267 33.77 4.72 -8.39
N VAL A 268 32.59 4.47 -7.81
CA VAL A 268 32.25 4.92 -6.46
C VAL A 268 33.13 4.13 -5.48
N VAL A 269 34.08 4.81 -4.84
CA VAL A 269 34.95 4.22 -3.81
C VAL A 269 34.32 4.51 -2.44
N PHE A 270 33.98 3.45 -1.70
CA PHE A 270 33.45 3.53 -0.35
C PHE A 270 34.62 3.53 0.65
N SER A 271 34.71 4.53 1.54
CA SER A 271 35.70 4.55 2.62
C SER A 271 35.05 4.89 3.96
N SER A 272 35.35 4.11 4.99
CA SER A 272 35.07 4.44 6.40
C SER A 272 36.21 5.30 6.93
N VAL A 273 35.87 6.38 7.64
CA VAL A 273 36.81 7.09 8.52
C VAL A 273 36.82 6.41 9.88
#